data_AF-A0A8J2JC72-F1
#
_entry.id   AF-A0A8J2JC72-F1
#
_cell.length_a   1.000
_cell.length_b   1.000
_cell.length_c   1.000
_cell.angle_alpha   90.00
_cell.angle_beta   90.00
_cell.angle_gamma   90.00
#
_symmetry.space_group_name_H-M   'P 1'
#
loop_
_entity.id
_entity.type
_entity.pdbx_description
1 polymer ?
#
loop_
_entity_poly.entity_id
_entity_poly.type
_entity_poly.pdbx_seq_one_letter_code
_entity_poly.pdbx_strand_id
1 'polypeptide(L)' 'MVVRSLLDTGAQNSFITEAIVNRLKLPLRQGPEKFSVAGGHNLPVLGQVTIWIRSLVYPDKALMIEPYVLTQ' A
#
# COMPACT_ATOMS: atom_id res chain seq x y z
N MET A 1 -0.80 15.21 -9.07
CA MET A 1 -1.19 14.88 -7.68
C MET A 1 -0.03 14.13 -7.02
N VAL A 2 0.40 14.55 -5.84
CA VAL A 2 1.55 13.98 -5.13
C VAL A 2 1.05 13.34 -3.84
N VAL A 3 1.44 12.10 -3.58
CA VAL A 3 1.22 11.40 -2.31
C VAL A 3 2.56 11.29 -1.60
N ARG A 4 2.58 11.53 -0.29
CA ARG A 4 3.77 11.29 0.54
C ARG A 4 3.79 9.82 0.92
N SER A 5 4.95 9.18 0.75
CA SER A 5 5.19 7.79 1.16
C SER A 5 6.40 7.73 2.09
N LEU A 6 6.41 6.72 2.96
CA LEU A 6 7.56 6.35 3.78
C LEU A 6 8.20 5.10 3.15
N LEU A 7 9.51 5.12 2.97
CA LEU A 7 10.28 3.92 2.66
C LEU A 7 10.75 3.30 3.98
N ASP A 8 10.15 2.18 4.36
CA ASP A 8 10.48 1.45 5.58
C ASP A 8 11.08 0.08 5.23
N THR A 9 12.39 -0.07 5.40
CA THR A 9 13.10 -1.33 5.14
C THR A 9 12.87 -2.40 6.21
N GLY A 10 12.32 -2.02 7.37
CA GLY A 10 11.95 -2.96 8.44
C GLY A 10 10.56 -3.58 8.22
N ALA A 11 9.73 -2.98 7.37
CA ALA A 11 8.42 -3.50 7.05
C ALA A 11 8.52 -4.71 6.10
N GLN A 12 7.97 -5.84 6.52
CA GLN A 12 7.89 -7.04 5.66
C GLN A 12 6.94 -6.87 4.48
N ASN A 13 5.95 -5.98 4.61
CA ASN A 13 4.90 -5.77 3.62
C ASN A 13 4.68 -4.27 3.38
N SER A 14 4.14 -3.94 2.20
CA SER A 14 3.77 -2.57 1.86
C SER A 14 2.34 -2.28 2.31
N PHE A 15 2.11 -1.05 2.78
CA PHE A 15 0.79 -0.60 3.24
C PHE A 15 0.41 0.72 2.59
N ILE A 16 -0.89 0.91 2.41
CA ILE A 16 -1.49 2.15 1.95
C ILE A 16 -2.73 2.44 2.80
N THR A 17 -2.99 3.71 3.08
CA THR A 17 -4.17 4.09 3.87
C THR A 17 -5.41 4.13 2.99
N GLU A 18 -6.55 3.77 3.58
CA GLU A 18 -7.85 3.87 2.92
C GLU A 18 -8.10 5.29 2.33
N ALA A 19 -7.69 6.34 3.05
CA ALA A 19 -7.84 7.72 2.58
C ALA A 19 -7.15 7.97 1.22
N ILE A 20 -5.96 7.37 1.00
CA ILE A 20 -5.26 7.49 -0.29
C ILE A 20 -5.97 6.66 -1.36
N VAL A 21 -6.38 5.42 -1.04
CA VAL A 21 -7.13 4.56 -1.97
C VAL A 21 -8.38 5.27 -2.48
N ASN A 22 -9.18 5.84 -1.58
CA ASN A 22 -10.41 6.57 -1.91
C ASN A 22 -10.12 7.84 -2.73
N ARG A 23 -9.10 8.61 -2.34
CA ARG A 23 -8.69 9.82 -3.07
C ARG A 23 -8.24 9.51 -4.50
N LEU A 24 -7.50 8.42 -4.67
CA LEU A 24 -6.97 7.98 -5.96
C LEU A 24 -7.96 7.14 -6.76
N LYS A 25 -9.11 6.76 -6.17
CA LYS A 25 -10.10 5.84 -6.73
C LYS A 25 -9.46 4.51 -7.20
N LEU A 26 -8.55 3.97 -6.38
CA LEU A 26 -7.86 2.73 -6.72
C LEU A 26 -8.81 1.54 -6.56
N PRO A 27 -8.77 0.55 -7.48
CA PRO A 27 -9.60 -0.64 -7.38
C PRO A 27 -9.10 -1.54 -6.24
N LEU A 28 -9.99 -1.83 -5.30
CA LEU A 28 -9.75 -2.82 -4.24
C LEU A 28 -9.85 -4.24 -4.79
N ARG A 29 -8.92 -5.09 -4.38
CA ARG A 29 -8.90 -6.53 -4.62
C ARG A 29 -9.03 -7.25 -3.28
N GLN A 30 -9.52 -8.49 -3.31
CA GLN A 30 -9.56 -9.34 -2.12
C GLN A 30 -8.16 -9.45 -1.49
N GLY A 31 -8.11 -9.36 -0.17
CA GLY A 31 -6.91 -9.51 0.62
C GLY A 31 -7.22 -10.21 1.94
N PRO A 32 -6.21 -10.46 2.78
CA PRO A 32 -6.40 -11.01 4.12
C PRO A 32 -7.23 -10.06 4.97
N GLU A 33 -8.03 -10.60 5.89
CA GLU A 33 -8.91 -9.79 6.76
C GLU A 33 -8.13 -8.98 7.81
N LYS A 34 -6.94 -9.48 8.22
CA LYS A 34 -6.12 -8.88 9.28
C LYS A 34 -4.63 -9.01 8.97
N PHE A 35 -3.85 -8.03 9.43
CA PHE A 35 -2.39 -8.06 9.36
C PHE A 35 -1.76 -7.84 10.74
N SER A 36 -0.78 -8.68 11.10
CA SER A 36 -0.05 -8.54 12.36
C SER A 36 1.06 -7.50 12.22
N VAL A 37 0.98 -6.42 13.00
CA VAL A 37 1.96 -5.33 12.98
C VAL A 37 2.87 -5.38 14.20
N ALA A 38 3.93 -4.57 14.19
CA ALA A 38 4.84 -4.41 15.31
C ALA A 38 4.06 -4.13 16.62
N GLY A 39 4.44 -4.82 17.69
CA GLY A 39 3.72 -4.78 18.98
C GLY A 39 2.68 -5.89 19.16
N GLY A 40 2.50 -6.78 18.19
CA GLY A 40 1.61 -7.95 18.31
C GLY A 40 0.13 -7.63 18.07
N HIS A 41 -0.18 -6.41 17.64
CA HIS A 41 -1.54 -6.00 17.29
C HIS A 41 -1.93 -6.53 15.90
N ASN A 42 -3.19 -6.91 15.73
CA ASN A 42 -3.77 -7.25 14.43
C ASN A 42 -4.62 -6.08 13.95
N LEU A 43 -4.20 -5.44 12.86
CA LEU A 43 -4.96 -4.37 12.22
C LEU A 43 -5.93 -4.96 11.18
N PRO A 44 -7.18 -4.47 11.09
CA PRO A 44 -8.06 -4.85 10.00
C PRO A 44 -7.52 -4.33 8.66
N VAL A 45 -7.72 -5.14 7.62
CA VAL A 45 -7.31 -4.82 6.25
C VAL A 45 -8.54 -4.89 5.35
N LEU A 46 -8.76 -3.85 4.54
CA LEU A 46 -9.88 -3.81 3.58
C LEU A 46 -9.63 -4.69 2.36
N GLY A 47 -8.36 -4.90 2.02
CA GLY A 47 -7.95 -5.66 0.86
C GLY A 47 -6.57 -5.23 0.38
N GLN A 48 -6.33 -5.41 -0.91
CA GLN A 48 -5.11 -4.99 -1.59
C GLN A 48 -5.42 -4.06 -2.76
N VAL A 49 -4.45 -3.25 -3.15
CA VAL A 49 -4.49 -2.49 -4.41
C VAL A 49 -3.20 -2.74 -5.17
N THR A 50 -3.24 -2.64 -6.50
CA THR A 50 -2.03 -2.68 -7.32
C THR A 50 -1.61 -1.25 -7.67
N ILE A 51 -0.36 -0.89 -7.38
CA ILE A 51 0.21 0.40 -7.76
C ILE A 51 1.51 0.22 -8.54
N TRP A 52 1.77 1.16 -9.45
CA TRP A 52 2.97 1.21 -10.26
C TRP A 52 3.84 2.38 -9.82
N ILE A 53 5.04 2.08 -9.33
CA ILE A 53 6.06 3.07 -9.00
C ILE A 53 6.98 3.22 -10.21
N ARG A 54 6.96 4.39 -10.83
CA ARG A 54 7.84 4.72 -11.96
C ARG A 54 9.05 5.53 -11.48
N SER A 55 10.24 5.17 -11.96
CA SER A 55 11.44 5.98 -11.71
C SER A 55 11.39 7.28 -12.50
N LEU A 56 11.80 8.39 -11.89
CA LEU A 56 12.00 9.66 -12.59
C LEU A 56 13.31 9.68 -13.40
N VAL A 57 14.31 8.89 -12.99
CA VAL A 57 15.62 8.81 -13.67
C VAL A 57 15.58 7.84 -14.85
N TYR A 58 14.78 6.75 -14.74
CA TYR A 58 14.60 5.74 -15.78
C TYR A 58 13.10 5.55 -16.07
N PRO A 59 12.47 6.41 -16.90
CA PRO A 59 11.01 6.46 -17.05
C PRO A 59 10.38 5.23 -17.72
N ASP A 60 11.18 4.39 -18.37
CA ASP A 60 10.79 3.10 -18.93
C ASP A 60 10.72 2.00 -17.85
N LYS A 61 11.31 2.23 -16.68
CA LYS A 61 11.29 1.29 -15.55
C LYS A 61 10.12 1.62 -14.62
N ALA A 62 9.25 0.63 -14.44
CA ALA A 62 8.19 0.66 -13.44
C ALA A 62 8.25 -0.61 -12.59
N LEU A 63 8.06 -0.43 -11.29
CA LEU A 63 7.88 -1.51 -10.32
C LEU A 63 6.41 -1.59 -9.96
N MET A 64 5.83 -2.78 -10.11
CA MET A 64 4.50 -3.07 -9.59
C MET A 64 4.61 -3.53 -8.14
N ILE A 65 3.80 -2.97 -7.25
CA ILE A 65 3.67 -3.44 -5.88
C ILE A 65 2.19 -3.56 -5.49
N GLU A 66 1.92 -4.43 -4.52
CA GLU A 66 0.56 -4.77 -4.07
C GLU A 66 0.37 -4.48 -2.58
N PRO A 67 0.29 -3.20 -2.17
CA PRO A 67 0.14 -2.86 -0.76
C PRO A 67 -1.22 -3.28 -0.20
N TYR A 68 -1.22 -3.65 1.08
CA TYR A 68 -2.43 -3.85 1.87
C TYR A 68 -3.05 -2.52 2.27
N VAL A 69 -4.38 -2.47 2.26
CA VAL A 69 -5.14 -1.28 2.63
C VAL A 69 -5.54 -1.35 4.09
N LEU A 70 -4.95 -0.48 4.92
CA LEU A 70 -5.27 -0.39 6.34
C LEU A 70 -6.53 0.46 6.55
N THR A 71 -7.48 -0.05 7.33
CA THR A 71 -8.55 0.75 7.94
C THR A 71 -7.94 1.57 9.08
N GLN A 72 -8.05 2.89 9.05
CA GLN A 72 -7.72 3.74 10.21
C GLN A 72 -8.87 3.77 11.20
#